data_AF-A0A9W8FGY3-F1
#
_entry.id   AF-A0A9W8FGY3-F1
#
_cell.length_a   1.000
_cell.length_b   1.000
_cell.length_c   1.000
_cell.angle_alpha   90.00
_cell.angle_beta   90.00
_cell.angle_gamma   90.00
#
_symmetry.space_group_name_H-M   'P 1'
#
loop_
_entity.id
_entity.type
_entity.pdbx_description
1 polymer ?
#
loop_
_entity_poly.entity_id
_entity_poly.type
_entity_poly.pdbx_seq_one_letter_code
_entity_poly.pdbx_strand_id
1 'polypeptide(L)'
;MFRSGFLAKKAAPFCGKRGGFLRYTTTQPPTKEAQHKSVAELRGWRKHLHAFRDRPASHITAFAVLHELTAVAPLVGVYYALDYVRPKIPVPQTVLEEGNRYINKMRSYVGCEPLDADSPVLVHLATSYAVVKAAAPLRVAASLALTPWFARWCVIPVAKVFGKLGSALRK
;
A
#
# COMPACT_ATOMS: atom_id res chain seq x y z
N MET A 1 30.42 -98.20 12.03
CA MET A 1 31.14 -97.74 13.23
C MET A 1 30.35 -96.57 13.80
N PHE A 2 29.91 -96.70 15.06
CA PHE A 2 29.12 -95.76 15.90
C PHE A 2 29.67 -94.30 15.82
N ARG A 3 28.96 -93.19 16.09
CA ARG A 3 27.93 -92.89 17.11
C ARG A 3 27.41 -91.42 17.00
N SER A 4 26.21 -91.17 17.55
CA SER A 4 25.70 -89.91 18.16
C SER A 4 25.51 -88.68 17.26
N GLY A 5 24.42 -87.91 17.27
CA GLY A 5 23.37 -87.69 18.26
C GLY A 5 23.28 -86.19 18.60
N PHE A 6 22.03 -85.69 18.71
CA PHE A 6 21.63 -84.52 19.52
C PHE A 6 21.53 -83.11 18.87
N LEU A 7 20.26 -82.75 18.57
CA LEU A 7 19.52 -81.53 18.94
C LEU A 7 19.88 -80.12 18.41
N ALA A 8 18.82 -79.52 17.87
CA ALA A 8 18.64 -78.12 17.51
C ALA A 8 18.68 -77.15 18.71
N LYS A 9 19.14 -75.91 18.48
CA LYS A 9 18.58 -74.67 19.09
C LYS A 9 19.11 -73.36 18.48
N LYS A 10 18.16 -72.54 18.00
CA LYS A 10 17.99 -71.06 18.11
C LYS A 10 19.12 -70.05 17.80
N ALA A 11 18.88 -69.26 16.75
CA ALA A 11 18.71 -67.78 16.67
C ALA A 11 19.70 -66.77 17.34
N ALA A 12 20.35 -65.98 16.46
CA ALA A 12 20.60 -64.50 16.40
C ALA A 12 21.21 -63.73 17.63
N PRO A 13 21.72 -62.46 17.51
CA PRO A 13 21.85 -61.55 16.35
C PRO A 13 23.19 -60.79 16.17
N PHE A 14 23.38 -60.31 14.95
CA PHE A 14 23.87 -58.99 14.49
C PHE A 14 24.72 -58.08 15.43
N CYS A 15 25.98 -57.82 15.05
CA CYS A 15 26.70 -56.57 15.36
C CYS A 15 27.92 -56.39 14.43
N GLY A 16 28.00 -55.28 13.68
CA GLY A 16 29.32 -54.77 13.25
C GLY A 16 29.44 -54.03 11.90
N LYS A 17 29.55 -52.70 12.00
CA LYS A 17 30.41 -51.78 11.22
C LYS A 17 29.98 -51.25 9.83
N ARG A 18 29.24 -50.14 9.88
CA ARG A 18 29.55 -48.79 9.36
C ARG A 18 30.46 -48.68 8.11
N GLY A 19 29.83 -48.56 6.93
CA GLY A 19 30.37 -47.83 5.78
C GLY A 19 29.72 -46.45 5.69
N GLY A 20 30.53 -45.39 5.68
CA GLY A 20 30.08 -44.01 5.55
C GLY A 20 29.65 -43.69 4.12
N PHE A 21 28.35 -43.79 3.86
CA PHE A 21 27.72 -43.21 2.68
C PHE A 21 27.20 -41.83 3.08
N LEU A 22 27.83 -40.78 2.55
CA LEU A 22 27.36 -39.39 2.67
C LEU A 22 25.92 -39.31 2.15
N ARG A 23 24.95 -39.28 3.07
CA ARG A 23 23.56 -38.93 2.76
C ARG A 23 23.53 -37.45 2.41
N TYR A 24 23.41 -37.14 1.12
CA TYR A 24 22.88 -35.86 0.68
C TYR A 24 21.46 -35.74 1.26
N THR A 25 21.28 -34.95 2.31
CA THR A 25 19.96 -34.57 2.78
C THR A 25 19.32 -33.74 1.68
N THR A 26 18.45 -34.35 0.88
CA THR A 26 17.53 -33.61 0.03
C THR A 26 16.62 -32.84 0.99
N THR A 27 16.80 -31.52 1.08
CA THR A 27 15.88 -30.65 1.79
C THR A 27 14.58 -30.65 0.98
N GLN A 28 13.59 -31.42 1.43
CA GLN A 28 12.24 -31.32 0.85
C GLN A 28 11.72 -29.89 1.09
N PRO A 29 11.20 -29.20 0.06
CA PRO A 29 10.51 -27.93 0.29
C PRO A 29 9.27 -28.19 1.15
N PRO A 30 8.96 -27.32 2.12
CA PRO A 30 7.86 -27.54 3.06
C PRO A 30 6.52 -27.69 2.32
N THR A 31 5.77 -28.72 2.66
CA THR A 31 4.45 -29.05 2.11
C THR A 31 3.44 -27.92 2.36
N LYS A 32 2.67 -27.57 1.32
CA LYS A 32 1.66 -26.49 1.28
C LYS A 32 0.62 -26.58 2.40
N GLU A 33 0.41 -27.76 2.98
CA GLU A 33 -0.56 -28.02 4.05
C GLU A 33 -0.11 -27.49 5.42
N ALA A 34 1.19 -27.48 5.72
CA ALA A 34 1.71 -26.95 6.98
C ALA A 34 1.63 -25.41 7.05
N GLN A 35 1.70 -24.74 5.88
CA GLN A 35 1.58 -23.29 5.81
C GLN A 35 0.14 -22.80 5.94
N HIS A 36 -0.87 -23.64 5.67
CA HIS A 36 -2.28 -23.25 5.76
C HIS A 36 -2.78 -23.14 7.21
N LYS A 37 -2.16 -23.87 8.14
CA LYS A 37 -2.54 -23.85 9.57
C LYS A 37 -2.02 -22.61 10.31
N SER A 38 -0.84 -22.09 9.95
CA SER A 38 -0.25 -20.92 10.63
C SER A 38 -0.99 -19.60 10.33
N VAL A 39 -1.70 -19.52 9.20
CA VAL A 39 -2.48 -18.33 8.81
C VAL A 39 -3.84 -18.29 9.50
N ALA A 40 -4.38 -19.45 9.89
CA ALA A 40 -5.69 -19.57 10.56
C ALA A 40 -5.66 -19.09 12.03
N GLU A 41 -4.47 -19.06 12.66
CA GLU A 41 -4.33 -18.77 14.09
C GLU A 41 -3.96 -17.30 14.41
N LEU A 42 -3.76 -16.45 13.39
CA LEU A 42 -3.40 -15.04 13.61
C LEU A 42 -4.67 -14.18 13.80
N ARG A 43 -5.18 -14.13 15.03
CA ARG A 43 -6.20 -13.15 15.44
C ARG A 43 -5.65 -11.72 15.42
N GLY A 44 -6.41 -10.79 14.85
CA GLY A 44 -6.19 -9.35 14.94
C GLY A 44 -5.18 -8.76 13.95
N TRP A 45 -4.55 -7.65 14.35
CA TRP A 45 -3.77 -6.73 13.52
C TRP A 45 -2.58 -7.39 12.80
N ARG A 46 -2.11 -8.54 13.30
CA ARG A 46 -1.06 -9.36 12.69
C ARG A 46 -1.42 -9.87 11.29
N LYS A 47 -2.69 -10.14 10.99
CA LYS A 47 -3.12 -10.57 9.63
C LYS A 47 -2.85 -9.50 8.56
N HIS A 48 -3.01 -8.23 8.91
CA HIS A 48 -2.70 -7.12 8.01
C HIS A 48 -1.18 -7.04 7.78
N LEU A 49 -0.38 -7.14 8.84
CA LEU A 49 1.09 -7.13 8.75
C LEU A 49 1.63 -8.28 7.88
N HIS A 50 1.05 -9.48 7.96
CA HIS A 50 1.43 -10.61 7.09
C HIS A 50 1.03 -10.35 5.62
N ALA A 51 -0.16 -9.82 5.37
CA ALA A 51 -0.59 -9.44 4.02
C ALA A 51 0.21 -8.28 3.39
N PHE A 52 0.79 -7.39 4.21
CA PHE A 52 1.76 -6.38 3.77
C PHE A 52 3.09 -6.99 3.34
N ARG A 53 3.61 -7.96 4.11
CA ARG A 53 4.91 -8.59 3.88
C ARG A 53 4.97 -9.41 2.59
N ASP A 54 3.87 -10.06 2.22
CA ASP A 54 3.86 -10.95 1.05
C ASP A 54 3.76 -10.19 -0.29
N ARG A 55 3.26 -8.94 -0.30
CA ARG A 55 3.12 -8.08 -1.52
C ARG A 55 3.34 -6.59 -1.24
N PRO A 56 4.55 -6.17 -0.86
CA PRO A 56 4.81 -4.78 -0.42
C PRO A 56 4.58 -3.76 -1.54
N ALA A 57 4.95 -4.08 -2.79
CA ALA A 57 4.84 -3.15 -3.91
C ALA A 57 3.40 -2.70 -4.17
N SER A 58 2.43 -3.63 -4.20
CA SER A 58 1.02 -3.30 -4.46
C SER A 58 0.42 -2.40 -3.38
N HIS A 59 0.81 -2.59 -2.12
CA HIS A 59 0.34 -1.74 -1.01
C HIS A 59 0.97 -0.36 -1.04
N ILE A 60 2.26 -0.24 -1.37
CA ILE A 60 2.92 1.06 -1.53
C ILE A 60 2.28 1.85 -2.67
N THR A 61 2.04 1.22 -3.82
CA THR A 61 1.36 1.88 -4.96
C THR A 61 -0.06 2.29 -4.60
N ALA A 62 -0.83 1.42 -3.94
CA ALA A 62 -2.18 1.73 -3.49
C ALA A 62 -2.18 2.91 -2.49
N PHE A 63 -1.25 2.91 -1.53
CA PHE A 63 -1.07 4.00 -0.59
C PHE A 63 -0.73 5.31 -1.30
N ALA A 64 0.22 5.32 -2.24
CA ALA A 64 0.60 6.51 -2.97
C ALA A 64 -0.58 7.09 -3.77
N VAL A 65 -1.30 6.26 -4.52
CA VAL A 65 -2.49 6.71 -5.27
C VAL A 65 -3.56 7.28 -4.33
N LEU A 66 -3.81 6.62 -3.21
CA LEU A 66 -4.81 7.06 -2.25
C LEU A 66 -4.36 8.33 -1.50
N HIS A 67 -3.08 8.46 -1.22
CA HIS A 67 -2.46 9.65 -0.64
C HIS A 67 -2.65 10.86 -1.55
N GLU A 68 -2.42 10.70 -2.86
CA GLU A 68 -2.64 11.77 -3.84
C GLU A 68 -4.11 12.15 -3.96
N LEU A 69 -5.01 11.16 -4.02
CA LEU A 69 -6.45 11.42 -4.09
C LEU A 69 -6.96 12.18 -2.85
N THR A 70 -6.47 11.79 -1.68
CA THR A 70 -6.77 12.48 -0.41
C THR A 70 -6.02 13.80 -0.24
N ALA A 71 -5.11 14.18 -1.13
CA ALA A 71 -4.56 15.53 -1.22
C ALA A 71 -5.44 16.44 -2.09
N VAL A 72 -5.90 15.95 -3.25
CA VAL A 72 -6.70 16.73 -4.21
C VAL A 72 -8.13 16.94 -3.71
N ALA A 73 -8.81 15.87 -3.26
CA ALA A 73 -10.24 15.97 -2.91
C ALA A 73 -10.51 16.96 -1.76
N PRO A 74 -9.75 16.95 -0.64
CA PRO A 74 -9.93 17.93 0.41
C PRO A 74 -9.53 19.35 -0.01
N LEU A 75 -8.53 19.51 -0.89
CA LEU A 75 -8.14 20.84 -1.40
C LEU A 75 -9.30 21.50 -2.14
N VAL A 76 -9.88 20.76 -3.08
CA VAL A 76 -11.03 21.23 -3.86
C VAL A 76 -12.24 21.46 -2.95
N GLY A 77 -12.54 20.51 -2.06
CA GLY A 77 -13.69 20.61 -1.15
C GLY A 77 -13.59 21.80 -0.18
N VAL A 78 -12.43 22.01 0.44
CA VAL A 78 -12.22 23.14 1.36
C VAL A 78 -12.25 24.48 0.60
N TYR A 79 -11.66 24.55 -0.59
CA TYR A 79 -11.73 25.76 -1.41
C TYR A 79 -13.18 26.14 -1.72
N TYR A 80 -13.99 25.21 -2.24
CA TYR A 80 -15.39 25.49 -2.54
C TYR A 80 -16.20 25.82 -1.29
N ALA A 81 -15.90 25.20 -0.14
CA ALA A 81 -16.52 25.55 1.12
C ALA A 81 -16.20 26.99 1.55
N LEU A 82 -14.94 27.42 1.44
CA LEU A 82 -14.52 28.80 1.73
C LEU A 82 -15.13 29.79 0.74
N ASP A 83 -15.16 29.44 -0.54
CA ASP A 83 -15.76 30.26 -1.60
C ASP A 83 -17.27 30.43 -1.45
N TYR A 84 -17.95 29.40 -0.94
CA TYR A 84 -19.38 29.43 -0.62
C TYR A 84 -19.68 30.25 0.64
N VAL A 85 -18.93 30.03 1.72
CA VAL A 85 -19.17 30.69 3.02
C VAL A 85 -18.69 32.15 3.00
N ARG A 86 -17.71 32.50 2.16
CA ARG A 86 -17.06 33.83 2.09
C ARG A 86 -16.68 34.37 3.48
N PRO A 87 -15.97 33.61 4.34
CA PRO A 87 -15.56 34.14 5.63
C PRO A 87 -14.55 35.28 5.41
N LYS A 88 -14.72 36.40 6.13
CA LYS A 88 -13.75 37.50 6.11
C LYS A 88 -12.51 37.08 6.90
N ILE A 89 -11.53 36.53 6.21
CA ILE A 89 -10.24 36.20 6.81
C ILE A 89 -9.48 37.52 7.06
N PRO A 90 -9.01 37.79 8.29
CA PRO A 90 -8.31 39.02 8.61
C PRO A 90 -6.90 38.98 8.03
N VAL A 91 -6.77 39.30 6.74
CA VAL A 91 -5.50 39.52 6.05
C VAL A 91 -5.30 41.01 5.81
N PRO A 92 -4.08 41.55 5.95
CA PRO A 92 -3.79 42.93 5.58
C PRO A 92 -4.09 43.15 4.09
N GLN A 93 -4.82 44.22 3.76
CA GLN A 93 -5.21 44.50 2.38
C GLN A 93 -4.00 44.72 1.45
N THR A 94 -2.90 45.22 2.00
CA THR A 94 -1.62 45.33 1.26
C THR A 94 -1.15 43.98 0.72
N VAL A 95 -1.24 42.91 1.53
CA VAL A 95 -0.83 41.55 1.13
C VAL A 95 -1.81 40.98 0.10
N LEU A 96 -3.09 41.29 0.23
CA LEU A 96 -4.12 40.88 -0.72
C LEU A 96 -3.88 41.51 -2.10
N GLU A 97 -3.72 42.83 -2.14
CA GLU A 97 -3.49 43.59 -3.36
C GLU A 97 -2.17 43.22 -4.04
N GLU A 98 -1.08 43.06 -3.27
CA GLU A 98 0.22 42.61 -3.79
C GLU A 98 0.13 41.19 -4.36
N GLY A 99 -0.53 40.28 -3.64
CA GLY A 99 -0.73 38.90 -4.09
C GLY A 99 -1.54 38.82 -5.38
N ASN A 100 -2.63 39.58 -5.47
CA ASN A 100 -3.47 39.65 -6.67
C ASN A 100 -2.74 40.31 -7.84
N ARG A 101 -1.93 41.35 -7.60
CA ARG A 101 -1.06 41.96 -8.62
C ARG A 101 -0.06 40.96 -9.18
N TYR A 102 0.58 40.17 -8.32
CA TYR A 102 1.53 39.14 -8.74
C TYR A 102 0.85 38.05 -9.55
N ILE A 103 -0.30 37.54 -9.09
CA ILE A 103 -1.07 36.53 -9.83
C ILE A 103 -1.59 37.06 -11.15
N ASN A 104 -2.04 38.30 -11.24
CA ASN A 104 -2.51 38.90 -12.49
C ASN A 104 -1.38 38.99 -13.52
N LYS A 105 -0.16 39.30 -13.07
CA LYS A 105 1.02 39.25 -13.92
C LYS A 105 1.31 37.83 -14.43
N MET A 106 0.99 36.79 -13.66
CA MET A 106 1.11 35.41 -14.14
C MET A 106 -0.05 35.00 -15.06
N ARG A 107 -1.27 35.42 -14.75
CA ARG A 107 -2.50 35.12 -15.52
C ARG A 107 -2.50 35.76 -16.89
N SER A 108 -1.86 36.93 -17.05
CA SER A 108 -1.74 37.60 -18.35
C SER A 108 -0.98 36.76 -19.38
N TYR A 109 -0.05 35.88 -18.96
CA TYR A 109 0.64 34.96 -19.87
C TYR A 109 -0.22 33.77 -20.30
N VAL A 110 -1.21 33.39 -19.48
CA VAL A 110 -2.09 32.24 -19.72
C VAL A 110 -3.36 32.66 -20.47
N GLY A 111 -3.57 33.96 -20.69
CA GLY A 111 -4.79 34.50 -21.32
C GLY A 111 -6.03 34.46 -20.40
N CYS A 112 -5.82 34.35 -19.09
CA CYS A 112 -6.91 34.37 -18.12
C CYS A 112 -7.25 35.81 -17.72
N GLU A 113 -8.54 36.11 -17.54
CA GLU A 113 -9.01 37.41 -17.02
C GLU A 113 -8.30 37.78 -15.70
N PRO A 114 -7.90 39.05 -15.51
CA PRO A 114 -7.33 39.51 -14.25
C PRO A 114 -8.36 39.42 -13.12
N LEU A 115 -7.87 39.10 -11.92
CA LEU A 115 -8.63 39.15 -10.68
C LEU A 115 -8.71 40.59 -10.17
N ASP A 116 -9.83 40.93 -9.53
CA ASP A 116 -9.97 42.20 -8.82
C ASP A 116 -8.95 42.33 -7.67
N ALA A 117 -8.55 43.55 -7.35
CA ALA A 117 -7.54 43.81 -6.32
C ALA A 117 -7.96 43.30 -4.92
N ASP A 118 -9.25 43.37 -4.60
CA ASP A 118 -9.85 42.90 -3.34
C ASP A 118 -10.44 41.47 -3.47
N SER A 119 -10.07 40.73 -4.52
CA SER A 119 -10.61 39.38 -4.73
C SER A 119 -10.07 38.40 -3.68
N PRO A 120 -10.94 37.69 -2.92
CA PRO A 120 -10.50 36.74 -1.90
C PRO A 120 -10.08 35.39 -2.48
N VAL A 121 -10.11 35.20 -3.80
CA VAL A 121 -9.80 33.93 -4.47
C VAL A 121 -8.42 33.40 -4.07
N LEU A 122 -7.42 34.27 -4.08
CA LEU A 122 -6.06 33.90 -3.68
C LEU A 122 -6.00 33.51 -2.20
N VAL A 123 -6.71 34.24 -1.33
CA VAL A 123 -6.78 33.96 0.10
C VAL A 123 -7.46 32.62 0.35
N HIS A 124 -8.59 32.35 -0.28
CA HIS A 124 -9.30 31.08 -0.16
C HIS A 124 -8.43 29.91 -0.64
N LEU A 125 -7.69 30.09 -1.74
CA LEU A 125 -6.75 29.09 -2.22
C LEU A 125 -5.62 28.84 -1.21
N ALA A 126 -5.00 29.90 -0.69
CA ALA A 126 -3.94 29.80 0.31
C ALA A 126 -4.43 29.16 1.61
N THR A 127 -5.60 29.56 2.11
CA THR A 127 -6.23 29.01 3.31
C THR A 127 -6.60 27.55 3.10
N SER A 128 -7.19 27.19 1.95
CA SER A 128 -7.53 25.79 1.65
C SER A 128 -6.28 24.91 1.68
N TYR A 129 -5.19 25.37 1.07
CA TYR A 129 -3.91 24.67 1.09
C TYR A 129 -3.35 24.55 2.52
N ALA A 130 -3.41 25.61 3.32
CA ALA A 130 -2.99 25.59 4.71
C ALA A 130 -3.79 24.57 5.55
N VAL A 131 -5.11 24.50 5.36
CA VAL A 131 -5.99 23.53 6.02
C VAL A 131 -5.65 22.10 5.61
N VAL A 132 -5.51 21.83 4.31
CA VAL A 132 -5.11 20.50 3.81
C VAL A 132 -3.76 20.10 4.38
N LYS A 133 -2.82 21.04 4.44
CA LYS A 133 -1.48 20.82 5.00
C LYS A 133 -1.55 20.54 6.50
N ALA A 134 -2.37 21.26 7.25
CA ALA A 134 -2.62 20.98 8.67
C ALA A 134 -3.26 19.58 8.87
N ALA A 135 -4.08 19.12 7.93
CA ALA A 135 -4.66 17.78 7.92
C ALA A 135 -3.70 16.67 7.43
N ALA A 136 -2.42 16.96 7.14
CA ALA A 136 -1.44 15.96 6.73
C ALA A 136 -1.36 14.69 7.60
N PRO A 137 -1.27 14.76 8.95
CA PRO A 137 -1.19 13.55 9.77
C PRO A 137 -2.47 12.70 9.67
N LEU A 138 -3.63 13.35 9.64
CA LEU A 138 -4.91 12.67 9.46
C LEU A 138 -4.99 11.99 8.09
N ARG A 139 -4.50 12.65 7.03
CA ARG A 139 -4.44 12.07 5.67
C ARG A 139 -3.58 10.83 5.59
N VAL A 140 -2.42 10.82 6.25
CA VAL A 140 -1.55 9.64 6.31
C VAL A 140 -2.25 8.51 7.06
N ALA A 141 -2.84 8.78 8.22
CA ALA A 141 -3.56 7.77 9.00
C ALA A 141 -4.75 7.18 8.23
N ALA A 142 -5.57 8.02 7.59
CA ALA A 142 -6.70 7.60 6.78
C ALA A 142 -6.26 6.77 5.56
N SER A 143 -5.20 7.21 4.86
CA SER A 143 -4.66 6.49 3.71
C SER A 143 -4.13 5.11 4.10
N LEU A 144 -3.42 5.00 5.23
CA LEU A 144 -2.94 3.71 5.74
C LEU A 144 -4.09 2.77 6.12
N ALA A 145 -5.13 3.28 6.78
CA ALA A 145 -6.30 2.48 7.17
C ALA A 145 -7.09 1.97 5.96
N LEU A 146 -7.18 2.77 4.90
CA LEU A 146 -7.95 2.46 3.70
C LEU A 146 -7.16 1.66 2.66
N THR A 147 -5.82 1.65 2.71
CA THR A 147 -4.94 0.86 1.82
C THR A 147 -5.39 -0.61 1.64
N PRO A 148 -5.68 -1.40 2.69
CA PRO A 148 -6.07 -2.81 2.50
C PRO A 148 -7.42 -2.97 1.79
N TRP A 149 -8.33 -2.00 1.92
CA TRP A 149 -9.62 -2.00 1.20
C TRP A 149 -9.42 -1.55 -0.26
N PHE A 150 -8.69 -0.47 -0.47
CA PHE A 150 -8.41 0.11 -1.80
C PHE A 150 -7.59 -0.84 -2.68
N ALA A 151 -6.61 -1.55 -2.11
CA ALA A 151 -5.86 -2.58 -2.83
C ALA A 151 -6.78 -3.68 -3.39
N ARG A 152 -7.85 -4.03 -2.67
CA ARG A 152 -8.80 -5.06 -3.14
C ARG A 152 -9.76 -4.51 -4.19
N TRP A 153 -10.24 -3.28 -4.01
CA TRP A 153 -11.24 -2.68 -4.89
C TRP A 153 -10.67 -2.09 -6.18
N CYS A 154 -9.50 -1.45 -6.17
CA CYS A 154 -8.95 -0.78 -7.34
C CYS A 154 -7.89 -1.59 -8.07
N VAL A 155 -7.00 -2.30 -7.36
CA VAL A 155 -5.89 -3.02 -8.03
C VAL A 155 -6.39 -4.25 -8.79
N ILE A 156 -7.34 -5.01 -8.23
CA ILE A 156 -7.87 -6.23 -8.88
C ILE A 156 -8.56 -5.93 -10.24
N PRO A 157 -9.49 -4.98 -10.36
CA PRO A 157 -10.11 -4.69 -11.66
C PRO A 157 -9.12 -4.05 -12.63
N VAL A 158 -8.29 -3.11 -12.17
CA VAL A 158 -7.33 -2.40 -13.02
C VAL A 158 -6.29 -3.38 -13.59
N ALA A 159 -5.73 -4.28 -12.76
CA ALA A 159 -4.79 -5.30 -13.22
C ALA A 159 -5.41 -6.26 -14.25
N LYS A 160 -6.70 -6.61 -14.10
CA LYS A 160 -7.42 -7.44 -15.08
C LYS A 160 -7.61 -6.72 -16.42
N VAL A 161 -7.92 -5.43 -16.40
CA VAL A 161 -8.09 -4.62 -17.63
C VAL A 161 -6.75 -4.45 -18.35
N PHE A 162 -5.68 -4.11 -17.63
CA PHE A 162 -4.34 -3.98 -18.22
C PHE A 162 -3.80 -5.31 -18.74
N GLY A 163 -4.04 -6.44 -18.05
CA GLY A 163 -3.67 -7.77 -18.55
C GLY A 163 -4.40 -8.13 -19.86
N LYS A 164 -5.67 -7.77 -19.98
CA LYS A 164 -6.44 -7.95 -21.23
C LYS A 164 -5.91 -7.05 -22.35
N LEU A 165 -5.60 -5.79 -22.06
CA LEU A 165 -5.12 -4.85 -23.07
C LEU A 165 -3.70 -5.20 -23.54
N GLY A 166 -2.80 -5.58 -22.63
CA GLY A 166 -1.43 -5.99 -22.96
C GLY A 166 -1.33 -7.33 -23.69
N SER A 167 -2.31 -8.23 -23.51
CA SER A 167 -2.43 -9.44 -24.32
C SER A 167 -3.05 -9.20 -25.69
N ALA A 168 -3.92 -8.18 -25.82
CA ALA A 168 -4.44 -7.73 -27.12
C ALA A 168 -3.37 -7.00 -27.96
N LEU A 169 -2.48 -6.24 -27.34
CA LEU A 169 -1.38 -5.53 -28.02
C LEU A 169 -0.20 -6.43 -28.44
N ARG A 170 -0.15 -7.66 -27.93
CA ARG A 170 0.91 -8.64 -28.25
C ARG A 170 0.49 -9.66 -29.32
N LYS A 171 -0.77 -9.62 -29.76
CA LYS A 171 -1.27 -10.35 -30.92
C LYS A 171 -1.19 -9.45 -32.14
#